data_AF-A0A1M4T5D2-F1
#
_entry.id   AF-A0A1M4T5D2-F1
#
_cell.length_a   1.000
_cell.length_b   1.000
_cell.length_c   1.000
_cell.angle_alpha   90.00
_cell.angle_beta   90.00
_cell.angle_gamma   90.00
#
_symmetry.space_group_name_H-M   'P 1'
#
loop_
_entity.id
_entity.type
_entity.pdbx_description
1 polymer ?
#
loop_
_entity_poly.entity_id
_entity_poly.type
_entity_poly.pdbx_seq_one_letter_code
_entity_poly.pdbx_strand_id
1 'polypeptide(L)'
;MYDWNLESWRQNFYTYYGWPHHYFYRLPQNVVSSPLPAQMRVTSNQQDIKLNANKSLCKIVKEASGLPVKESKGVCQISIHREDLTVLQKGVKLPGEMLSLMLSADIAEINHIAYLTAEFALLQDEVNPVIDRVRQAGLLVSALHNHWIFEKPRILYLHFQGSGNPADLAAGVRQAVNATRFSNR
;
A
#
# COMPACT_ATOMS: atom_id res chain seq x y z
N MET A 1 -22.25 11.97 13.53
CA MET A 1 -21.06 12.68 13.03
C MET A 1 -19.89 11.77 13.35
N TYR A 2 -19.35 11.06 12.36
CA TYR A 2 -18.28 10.09 12.60
C TYR A 2 -16.98 10.86 12.89
N ASP A 3 -16.36 10.56 14.03
CA ASP A 3 -15.08 11.11 14.46
C ASP A 3 -13.94 10.36 13.75
N TRP A 4 -13.21 11.08 12.89
CA TRP A 4 -12.12 10.56 12.07
C TRP A 4 -10.75 10.87 12.69
N ASN A 5 -10.49 10.37 13.90
CA ASN A 5 -9.18 10.48 14.55
C ASN A 5 -8.23 9.32 14.14
N LEU A 6 -6.93 9.43 14.42
CA LEU A 6 -5.88 8.45 14.08
C LEU A 6 -6.20 7.00 14.54
N GLU A 7 -6.91 6.87 15.66
CA GLU A 7 -7.35 5.57 16.21
C GLU A 7 -8.50 4.98 15.38
N SER A 8 -9.45 5.84 14.98
CA SER A 8 -10.53 5.46 14.07
C SER A 8 -10.01 5.06 12.69
N TRP A 9 -8.89 5.60 12.21
CA TRP A 9 -8.30 5.21 10.93
C TRP A 9 -7.66 3.81 11.00
N ARG A 10 -6.97 3.52 12.10
CA ARG A 10 -6.45 2.17 12.39
C ARG A 10 -7.56 1.13 12.60
N GLN A 11 -8.68 1.52 13.24
CA GLN A 11 -9.80 0.62 13.51
C GLN A 11 -10.77 0.48 12.32
N ASN A 12 -11.00 1.55 11.56
CA ASN A 12 -11.87 1.52 10.38
C ASN A 12 -11.25 0.76 9.20
N PHE A 13 -9.92 0.60 9.17
CA PHE A 13 -9.27 -0.38 8.30
C PHE A 13 -9.83 -1.80 8.51
N TYR A 14 -10.10 -2.20 9.77
CA TYR A 14 -10.64 -3.52 10.08
C TYR A 14 -12.15 -3.63 9.83
N THR A 15 -12.92 -2.54 9.92
CA THR A 15 -14.38 -2.57 9.80
C THR A 15 -14.90 -2.22 8.41
N TYR A 16 -14.20 -1.40 7.62
CA TYR A 16 -14.66 -0.99 6.27
C TYR A 16 -14.47 -2.09 5.22
N TYR A 17 -13.45 -2.95 5.39
CA TYR A 17 -13.19 -4.08 4.49
C TYR A 17 -13.80 -5.40 4.94
N GLY A 18 -14.38 -5.50 6.14
CA GLY A 18 -15.17 -6.65 6.59
C GLY A 18 -14.56 -8.03 6.27
N TRP A 19 -13.51 -8.46 6.98
CA TRP A 19 -12.95 -9.80 6.81
C TRP A 19 -13.07 -10.65 8.08
N PRO A 20 -13.80 -11.77 8.07
CA PRO A 20 -13.95 -12.65 9.22
C PRO A 20 -12.71 -13.52 9.44
N HIS A 21 -12.24 -13.59 10.70
CA HIS A 21 -11.38 -14.64 11.28
C HIS A 21 -10.04 -14.93 10.59
N HIS A 22 -8.97 -14.25 11.02
CA HIS A 22 -7.59 -14.65 10.71
C HIS A 22 -6.77 -14.94 11.97
N TYR A 23 -5.99 -16.02 11.89
CA TYR A 23 -4.92 -16.34 12.84
C TYR A 23 -3.74 -15.40 12.60
N PHE A 24 -3.44 -14.57 13.59
CA PHE A 24 -2.29 -13.66 13.57
C PHE A 24 -0.99 -14.44 13.79
N TYR A 25 -0.08 -14.44 12.81
CA TYR A 25 1.33 -14.65 13.14
C TYR A 25 1.89 -13.34 13.68
N ARG A 26 1.83 -13.18 15.00
CA ARG A 26 2.52 -12.10 15.71
C ARG A 26 4.03 -12.30 15.50
N LEU A 27 4.66 -11.40 14.76
CA LEU A 27 6.13 -11.37 14.66
C LEU A 27 6.72 -11.21 16.08
N PRO A 28 7.82 -11.93 16.40
CA PRO A 28 8.43 -11.87 17.72
C PRO A 28 8.83 -10.45 18.08
N GLN A 29 8.49 -10.04 19.32
CA GLN A 29 8.71 -8.70 19.90
C GLN A 29 10.20 -8.33 20.10
N ASN A 30 11.13 -9.14 19.59
CA ASN A 30 12.56 -9.07 19.92
C ASN A 30 13.44 -8.56 18.77
N VAL A 31 12.88 -7.80 17.82
CA VAL A 31 13.71 -6.96 16.93
C VAL A 31 13.92 -5.63 17.62
N VAL A 32 15.05 -5.56 18.30
CA VAL A 32 15.71 -4.40 18.94
C VAL A 32 15.16 -3.06 18.46
N SER A 33 14.62 -2.31 19.42
CA SER A 33 14.34 -0.88 19.34
C SER A 33 15.61 -0.11 18.98
N SER A 34 15.87 0.02 17.68
CA SER A 34 16.74 1.09 17.20
C SER A 34 15.96 2.38 17.42
N PRO A 35 16.49 3.36 18.18
CA PRO A 35 15.84 4.65 18.30
C PRO A 35 15.65 5.21 16.89
N LEU A 36 14.43 5.64 16.59
CA LEU A 36 14.14 6.44 15.40
C LEU A 36 15.22 7.53 15.31
N PRO A 37 15.91 7.71 14.17
CA PRO A 37 16.87 8.78 14.04
C PRO A 37 16.16 10.11 14.35
N ALA A 38 16.63 10.75 15.42
CA ALA A 38 16.25 12.10 15.76
C ALA A 38 16.82 13.03 14.67
N GLN A 39 16.02 13.26 13.63
CA GLN A 39 15.88 14.47 12.82
C GLN A 39 15.21 14.13 11.48
N MET A 40 13.87 14.02 11.49
CA MET A 40 13.08 14.55 10.37
C MET A 40 13.06 16.07 10.51
N ARG A 41 14.19 16.73 10.23
CA ARG A 41 14.16 18.15 9.89
C ARG A 41 13.80 18.22 8.41
N VAL A 42 12.53 18.46 8.16
CA VAL A 42 12.07 18.96 6.87
C VAL A 42 12.78 20.30 6.66
N THR A 43 13.91 20.30 5.96
CA THR A 43 14.42 21.52 5.31
C THR A 43 13.66 21.66 4.00
N SER A 44 12.34 21.86 4.07
CA SER A 44 11.65 22.36 2.91
C SER A 44 12.04 23.82 2.80
N ASN A 45 12.74 24.18 1.72
CA ASN A 45 12.83 25.56 1.34
C ASN A 45 11.40 26.07 1.23
N GLN A 46 11.13 27.26 1.76
CA GLN A 46 9.81 27.91 1.71
C GLN A 46 9.27 28.09 0.28
N GLN A 47 10.11 27.84 -0.73
CA GLN A 47 9.78 27.75 -2.15
C GLN A 47 9.06 26.43 -2.54
N ASP A 48 9.31 25.31 -1.86
CA ASP A 48 8.65 24.01 -2.12
C ASP A 48 7.23 23.96 -1.52
N ILE A 49 6.95 24.79 -0.50
CA ILE A 49 5.61 24.90 0.12
C ILE A 49 4.61 25.60 -0.83
N LYS A 50 5.08 26.27 -1.90
CA LYS A 50 4.22 26.87 -2.93
C LYS A 50 3.89 25.92 -4.08
N LEU A 51 4.43 24.71 -4.12
CA LEU A 51 4.00 23.70 -5.09
C LEU A 51 2.64 23.14 -4.64
N ASN A 52 1.58 23.60 -5.32
CA ASN A 52 0.23 22.98 -5.41
C ASN A 52 -0.89 23.48 -4.49
N ALA A 53 -1.03 24.80 -4.28
CA ALA A 53 -2.28 25.35 -3.74
C ALA A 53 -3.52 25.14 -4.65
N ASN A 54 -3.38 24.52 -5.83
CA ASN A 54 -4.46 24.37 -6.81
C ASN A 54 -4.44 23.03 -7.59
N LYS A 55 -3.82 21.99 -7.04
CA LYS A 55 -3.76 20.66 -7.68
C LYS A 55 -4.55 19.68 -6.84
N SER A 56 -5.55 19.02 -7.46
CA SER A 56 -6.29 17.98 -6.76
C SER A 56 -5.35 16.87 -6.30
N LEU A 57 -5.59 16.31 -5.11
CA LEU A 57 -4.80 15.21 -4.52
C LEU A 57 -4.54 14.10 -5.54
N CYS A 58 -5.57 13.65 -6.25
CA CYS A 58 -5.44 12.54 -7.20
C CYS A 58 -4.61 12.90 -8.43
N LYS A 59 -4.54 14.19 -8.80
CA LYS A 59 -3.62 14.65 -9.85
C LYS A 59 -2.16 14.58 -9.36
N ILE A 60 -1.89 14.95 -8.11
CA ILE A 60 -0.56 14.78 -7.50
C ILE A 60 -0.17 13.30 -7.46
N VAL A 61 -1.07 12.45 -6.96
CA VAL A 61 -0.84 11.00 -6.88
C VAL A 61 -0.59 10.41 -8.26
N LYS A 62 -1.39 10.77 -9.26
CA LYS A 62 -1.23 10.29 -10.65
C LYS A 62 0.12 10.67 -11.23
N GLU A 63 0.54 11.91 -11.05
CA GLU A 63 1.81 12.38 -11.62
C GLU A 63 3.02 11.80 -10.90
N ALA A 64 3.02 11.76 -9.57
CA ALA A 64 4.14 11.26 -8.77
C ALA A 64 4.30 9.73 -8.88
N SER A 65 3.19 8.99 -8.92
CA SER A 65 3.24 7.55 -9.17
C SER A 65 3.44 7.24 -10.65
N GLY A 66 2.95 8.07 -11.57
CA GLY A 66 2.82 7.73 -12.99
C GLY A 66 1.88 6.54 -13.27
N LEU A 67 1.08 6.11 -12.28
CA LEU A 67 0.17 4.97 -12.38
C LEU A 67 -1.25 5.43 -12.75
N PRO A 68 -2.10 4.53 -13.28
CA PRO A 68 -3.52 4.79 -13.38
C PRO A 68 -4.12 5.09 -12.00
N VAL A 69 -4.83 6.21 -11.88
CA VAL A 69 -5.49 6.65 -10.64
C VAL A 69 -6.97 6.91 -10.95
N LYS A 70 -7.84 6.32 -10.14
CA LYS A 70 -9.27 6.60 -10.12
C LYS A 70 -9.60 7.39 -8.86
N GLU A 71 -10.38 8.45 -8.98
CA GLU A 71 -10.91 9.17 -7.83
C GLU A 71 -12.30 8.62 -7.47
N SER A 72 -12.51 8.31 -6.19
CA SER A 72 -13.81 7.92 -5.66
C SER A 72 -14.00 8.46 -4.25
N LYS A 73 -15.05 9.28 -4.05
CA LYS A 73 -15.41 9.83 -2.74
C LYS A 73 -14.24 10.49 -1.98
N GLY A 74 -13.36 11.19 -2.70
CA GLY A 74 -12.17 11.85 -2.12
C GLY A 74 -10.97 10.93 -1.86
N VAL A 75 -11.03 9.68 -2.31
CA VAL A 75 -9.93 8.72 -2.25
C VAL A 75 -9.34 8.53 -3.66
N CYS A 76 -8.02 8.57 -3.75
CA CYS A 76 -7.24 8.33 -4.95
C CYS A 76 -6.79 6.88 -4.97
N GLN A 77 -7.35 6.09 -5.88
CA GLN A 77 -7.17 4.65 -5.93
C GLN A 77 -6.25 4.26 -7.08
N ILE A 78 -5.16 3.57 -6.76
CA ILE A 78 -4.30 2.88 -7.70
C ILE A 78 -4.71 1.41 -7.65
N SER A 79 -5.05 0.85 -8.82
CA SER A 79 -5.49 -0.54 -8.94
C SER A 79 -4.88 -1.16 -10.19
N ILE A 80 -3.95 -2.08 -10.00
CA ILE A 80 -3.29 -2.82 -11.09
C ILE A 80 -3.64 -4.29 -10.94
N HIS A 81 -4.38 -4.84 -11.89
CA HIS A 81 -4.70 -6.27 -11.90
C HIS A 81 -3.49 -7.09 -12.35
N ARG A 82 -3.16 -8.14 -11.59
CA ARG A 82 -2.07 -9.10 -11.90
C ARG A 82 -2.53 -10.12 -12.93
N GLU A 83 -2.87 -9.65 -14.13
CA GLU A 83 -3.29 -10.48 -15.26
C GLU A 83 -2.16 -11.41 -15.76
N ASP A 84 -0.92 -11.16 -15.35
CA ASP A 84 0.24 -12.02 -15.59
C ASP A 84 0.19 -13.34 -14.81
N LEU A 85 -0.67 -13.46 -13.80
CA LEU A 85 -0.74 -14.64 -12.93
C LEU A 85 -1.93 -15.53 -13.30
N THR A 86 -1.65 -16.83 -13.46
CA THR A 86 -2.68 -17.87 -13.49
C THR A 86 -2.55 -18.72 -12.22
N VAL A 87 -3.55 -18.64 -11.35
CA VAL A 87 -3.56 -19.33 -10.06
C VAL A 87 -4.59 -20.46 -10.07
N LEU A 88 -4.15 -21.63 -9.62
CA LEU A 88 -4.94 -22.84 -9.51
C LEU A 88 -5.17 -23.16 -8.03
N GLN A 89 -6.42 -23.40 -7.66
CA GLN A 89 -6.82 -23.92 -6.36
C GLN A 89 -7.12 -25.40 -6.50
N LYS A 90 -6.29 -26.28 -5.92
CA LYS A 90 -6.42 -27.75 -6.08
C LYS A 90 -6.58 -28.19 -7.56
N GLY A 91 -5.88 -27.52 -8.47
CA GLY A 91 -5.92 -27.81 -9.91
C GLY A 91 -7.03 -27.10 -10.70
N VAL A 92 -7.94 -26.37 -10.04
CA VAL A 92 -8.99 -25.59 -10.68
C VAL A 92 -8.52 -24.15 -10.85
N LYS A 93 -8.57 -23.61 -12.08
CA LYS A 93 -8.28 -22.20 -12.34
C LYS A 93 -9.36 -21.33 -11.72
N LEU A 94 -8.94 -20.35 -10.92
CA LEU A 94 -9.83 -19.36 -10.33
C LEU A 94 -9.69 -18.00 -11.02
N PRO A 95 -10.78 -17.21 -11.16
CA PRO A 95 -10.70 -15.84 -11.63
C PRO A 95 -9.82 -14.97 -10.72
N GLY A 96 -9.05 -14.05 -11.31
CA GLY A 96 -8.12 -13.19 -10.57
C GLY A 96 -8.84 -12.23 -9.61
N GLU A 97 -10.04 -11.79 -9.96
CA GLU A 97 -10.90 -10.93 -9.13
C GLU A 97 -11.32 -11.65 -7.85
N MET A 98 -11.68 -12.94 -7.97
CA MET A 98 -12.05 -13.75 -6.80
C MET A 98 -10.88 -13.95 -5.84
N LEU A 99 -9.67 -13.97 -6.39
CA LEU A 99 -8.43 -14.09 -5.65
C LEU A 99 -7.85 -12.73 -5.22
N SER A 100 -8.49 -11.60 -5.53
CA SER A 100 -7.93 -10.26 -5.28
C SER A 100 -6.50 -10.10 -5.82
N LEU A 101 -6.20 -10.63 -7.01
CA LEU A 101 -4.86 -10.55 -7.62
C LEU A 101 -4.58 -9.13 -8.13
N MET A 102 -4.21 -8.25 -7.22
CA MET A 102 -4.01 -6.83 -7.50
C MET A 102 -2.80 -6.27 -6.75
N LEU A 103 -2.19 -5.24 -7.34
CA LEU A 103 -1.36 -4.28 -6.62
C LEU A 103 -2.22 -3.04 -6.42
N SER A 104 -2.67 -2.80 -5.18
CA SER A 104 -3.59 -1.71 -4.86
C SER A 104 -3.01 -0.75 -3.84
N ALA A 105 -3.36 0.53 -3.98
CA ALA A 105 -3.08 1.55 -2.99
C ALA A 105 -4.18 2.63 -3.01
N ASP A 106 -4.65 3.01 -1.84
CA ASP A 106 -5.62 4.06 -1.62
C ASP A 106 -4.95 5.22 -0.87
N ILE A 107 -5.10 6.44 -1.40
CA ILE A 107 -4.55 7.66 -0.81
C ILE A 107 -5.67 8.67 -0.59
N ALA A 108 -5.83 9.15 0.64
CA ALA A 108 -6.79 10.18 0.99
C ALA A 108 -6.14 11.25 1.87
N GLU A 109 -6.69 12.46 1.87
CA GLU A 109 -6.20 13.57 2.70
C GLU A 109 -7.20 13.89 3.81
N ILE A 110 -6.70 13.99 5.04
CA ILE A 110 -7.46 14.41 6.22
C ILE A 110 -6.64 15.48 6.94
N ASN A 111 -7.24 16.65 7.20
CA ASN A 111 -6.57 17.77 7.87
C ASN A 111 -5.21 18.12 7.25
N HIS A 112 -5.13 18.16 5.92
CA HIS A 112 -3.91 18.46 5.15
C HIS A 112 -2.78 17.42 5.28
N ILE A 113 -3.07 16.24 5.80
CA ILE A 113 -2.13 15.11 5.84
C ILE A 113 -2.68 14.01 4.94
N ALA A 114 -1.87 13.56 3.98
CA ALA A 114 -2.21 12.40 3.17
C ALA A 114 -1.90 11.12 3.93
N TYR A 115 -2.79 10.13 3.80
CA TYR A 115 -2.68 8.80 4.36
C TYR A 115 -2.76 7.79 3.23
N LEU A 116 -1.91 6.77 3.30
CA LEU A 116 -1.81 5.68 2.34
C LEU A 116 -2.06 4.34 3.02
N THR A 117 -2.88 3.50 2.37
CA THR A 117 -2.97 2.06 2.62
C THR A 117 -2.80 1.31 1.32
N ALA A 118 -2.08 0.20 1.35
CA ALA A 118 -1.83 -0.61 0.18
C ALA A 118 -1.88 -2.11 0.51
N GLU A 119 -2.28 -2.90 -0.49
CA GLU A 119 -2.23 -4.36 -0.48
C GLU A 119 -1.65 -4.83 -1.82
N PHE A 120 -0.55 -5.58 -1.76
CA PHE A 120 0.09 -6.13 -2.94
C PHE A 120 -0.02 -7.65 -2.92
N ALA A 121 -0.69 -8.22 -3.92
CA ALA A 121 -0.64 -9.65 -4.22
C ALA A 121 0.68 -10.00 -4.92
N LEU A 122 1.53 -10.73 -4.22
CA LEU A 122 2.92 -11.03 -4.58
C LEU A 122 3.17 -12.53 -4.72
N LEU A 123 4.04 -12.87 -5.66
CA LEU A 123 4.73 -14.16 -5.64
C LEU A 123 5.73 -14.20 -4.47
N GLN A 124 6.06 -15.40 -4.01
CA GLN A 124 6.97 -15.59 -2.87
C GLN A 124 8.34 -14.91 -3.06
N ASP A 125 8.85 -14.89 -4.30
CA ASP A 125 10.14 -14.28 -4.64
C ASP A 125 10.06 -12.76 -4.85
N GLU A 126 8.86 -12.18 -4.94
CA GLU A 126 8.64 -10.73 -5.00
C GLU A 126 8.57 -10.08 -3.61
N VAL A 127 8.32 -10.86 -2.55
CA VAL A 127 8.07 -10.34 -1.19
C VAL A 127 9.21 -9.48 -0.65
N ASN A 128 10.43 -10.02 -0.57
CA ASN A 128 11.56 -9.29 0.02
C ASN A 128 11.96 -8.06 -0.81
N PRO A 129 12.08 -8.15 -2.16
CA PRO A 129 12.32 -6.97 -2.99
C PRO A 129 11.31 -5.84 -2.76
N VAL A 130 10.01 -6.18 -2.64
CA VAL A 130 8.97 -5.17 -2.39
C VAL A 130 9.09 -4.60 -0.98
N ILE A 131 9.28 -5.44 0.05
CA ILE A 131 9.49 -4.98 1.44
C ILE A 131 10.66 -3.99 1.52
N ASP A 132 11.77 -4.27 0.83
CA ASP A 132 12.94 -3.40 0.82
C ASP A 132 12.61 -2.03 0.23
N ARG A 133 11.88 -1.98 -0.91
CA ARG A 133 11.44 -0.70 -1.50
C ARG A 133 10.44 0.05 -0.65
N VAL A 134 9.48 -0.64 -0.05
CA VAL A 134 8.50 -0.05 0.88
C VAL A 134 9.24 0.62 2.05
N ARG A 135 10.22 -0.06 2.66
CA ARG A 135 11.01 0.49 3.76
C ARG A 135 11.91 1.65 3.34
N GLN A 136 12.57 1.55 2.17
CA GLN A 136 13.39 2.63 1.63
C GLN A 136 12.57 3.89 1.34
N ALA A 137 11.31 3.74 0.96
CA ALA A 137 10.37 4.85 0.77
C ALA A 137 9.80 5.40 2.08
N GLY A 138 10.23 4.91 3.25
CA GLY A 138 9.73 5.37 4.55
C GLY A 138 8.31 4.87 4.89
N LEU A 139 7.80 3.88 4.15
CA LEU A 139 6.48 3.28 4.40
C LEU A 139 6.60 2.12 5.40
N LEU A 140 5.53 1.89 6.15
CA LEU A 140 5.46 0.85 7.17
C LEU A 140 4.80 -0.41 6.62
N VAL A 141 5.53 -1.52 6.58
CA VAL A 141 4.95 -2.85 6.37
C VAL A 141 4.09 -3.21 7.58
N SER A 142 2.79 -3.42 7.37
CA SER A 142 1.82 -3.69 8.45
C SER A 142 1.47 -5.17 8.58
N ALA A 143 1.46 -5.93 7.47
CA ALA A 143 1.19 -7.37 7.50
C ALA A 143 1.72 -8.08 6.25
N LEU A 144 1.96 -9.40 6.38
CA LEU A 144 2.19 -10.31 5.26
C LEU A 144 1.45 -11.61 5.56
N HIS A 145 0.54 -12.02 4.68
CA HIS A 145 -0.26 -13.25 4.88
C HIS A 145 -0.76 -13.82 3.54
N ASN A 146 -1.65 -14.80 3.59
CA ASN A 146 -2.28 -15.44 2.43
C ASN A 146 -3.80 -15.50 2.62
N HIS A 147 -4.56 -15.20 1.56
CA HIS A 147 -6.02 -15.34 1.57
C HIS A 147 -6.46 -16.80 1.36
N TRP A 148 -5.64 -17.60 0.66
CA TRP A 148 -5.99 -18.94 0.21
C TRP A 148 -4.99 -19.99 0.71
N ILE A 149 -5.39 -21.25 0.69
CA ILE A 149 -4.54 -22.40 1.04
C ILE A 149 -4.54 -23.40 -0.13
N PHE A 150 -3.41 -24.02 -0.42
CA PHE A 150 -3.24 -24.98 -1.55
C PHE A 150 -3.38 -24.38 -2.95
N GLU A 151 -3.29 -23.06 -3.07
CA GLU A 151 -3.20 -22.36 -4.34
C GLU A 151 -1.79 -22.51 -4.93
N LYS A 152 -1.70 -22.54 -6.27
CA LYS A 152 -0.45 -22.60 -7.04
C LYS A 152 -0.50 -21.63 -8.22
N PRO A 153 0.50 -20.73 -8.39
CA PRO A 153 1.58 -20.44 -7.44
C PRO A 153 1.06 -19.88 -6.12
N ARG A 154 1.87 -19.96 -5.05
CA ARG A 154 1.55 -19.40 -3.74
C ARG A 154 1.52 -17.88 -3.84
N ILE A 155 0.40 -17.28 -3.43
CA ILE A 155 0.22 -15.84 -3.42
C ILE A 155 0.26 -15.34 -1.98
N LEU A 156 1.02 -14.27 -1.75
CA LEU A 156 1.12 -13.58 -0.47
C LEU A 156 0.65 -12.13 -0.62
N TYR A 157 -0.08 -11.64 0.37
CA TYR A 157 -0.65 -10.30 0.41
C TYR A 157 0.14 -9.48 1.41
N LEU A 158 0.92 -8.54 0.89
CA LEU A 158 1.71 -7.61 1.67
C LEU A 158 0.90 -6.34 1.88
N HIS A 159 0.64 -6.01 3.13
CA HIS A 159 0.03 -4.74 3.51
C HIS A 159 1.10 -3.76 3.97
N PHE A 160 0.95 -2.51 3.54
CA PHE A 160 1.77 -1.42 4.02
C PHE A 160 0.98 -0.11 4.04
N GLN A 161 1.46 0.82 4.84
CA GLN A 161 0.79 2.09 5.08
C GLN A 161 1.80 3.23 5.27
N GLY A 162 1.34 4.46 5.15
CA GLY A 162 2.14 5.65 5.42
C GLY A 162 1.30 6.89 5.57
N SER A 163 1.92 7.97 6.03
CA SER A 163 1.31 9.30 6.03
C SER A 163 2.36 10.37 5.76
N GLY A 164 1.94 11.52 5.23
CA GLY A 164 2.82 12.63 4.92
C GLY A 164 2.49 13.31 3.60
N ASN A 165 3.53 13.62 2.82
CA ASN A 165 3.36 14.27 1.52
C ASN A 165 2.78 13.28 0.49
N PRO A 166 1.68 13.62 -0.21
CA PRO A 166 1.04 12.71 -1.15
C PRO A 166 1.92 12.30 -2.34
N ALA A 167 2.84 13.16 -2.78
CA ALA A 167 3.77 12.83 -3.86
C ALA A 167 4.78 11.76 -3.42
N ASP A 168 5.31 11.87 -2.19
CA ASP A 168 6.27 10.90 -1.64
C ASP A 168 5.59 9.54 -1.42
N LEU A 169 4.36 9.54 -0.89
CA LEU A 169 3.57 8.32 -0.72
C LEU A 169 3.32 7.63 -2.07
N ALA A 170 2.90 8.40 -3.08
CA ALA A 170 2.64 7.88 -4.43
C ALA A 170 3.93 7.36 -5.13
N ALA A 171 5.06 8.05 -4.94
CA ALA A 171 6.35 7.60 -5.42
C ALA A 171 6.79 6.29 -4.75
N GLY A 172 6.54 6.14 -3.45
CA GLY A 172 6.77 4.90 -2.71
C GLY A 172 5.98 3.72 -3.27
N VAL A 173 4.70 3.91 -3.61
CA VAL A 173 3.88 2.89 -4.30
C VAL A 173 4.50 2.50 -5.64
N ARG A 174 4.92 3.47 -6.46
CA ARG A 174 5.58 3.18 -7.74
C ARG A 174 6.85 2.35 -7.52
N GLN A 175 7.68 2.68 -6.54
CA GLN A 175 8.89 1.91 -6.24
C GLN A 175 8.58 0.48 -5.83
N ALA A 176 7.52 0.27 -5.04
CA ALA A 176 7.03 -1.05 -4.69
C ALA A 176 6.54 -1.82 -5.93
N VAL A 177 5.77 -1.19 -6.82
CA VAL A 177 5.31 -1.82 -8.07
C VAL A 177 6.52 -2.22 -8.93
N ASN A 178 7.54 -1.37 -9.02
CA ASN A 178 8.77 -1.61 -9.76
C ASN A 178 9.65 -2.74 -9.21
N ALA A 179 9.38 -3.21 -7.98
CA ALA A 179 10.05 -4.36 -7.39
C ALA A 179 9.31 -5.69 -7.67
N THR A 180 8.14 -5.64 -8.31
CA THR A 180 7.43 -6.82 -8.77
C THR A 180 7.85 -7.18 -10.20
N ARG A 181 7.58 -8.40 -10.66
CA ARG A 181 7.80 -8.78 -12.07
C ARG A 181 6.83 -8.10 -13.02
N PHE A 182 5.75 -7.51 -12.50
CA PHE A 182 4.77 -6.77 -13.30
C PHE A 182 5.39 -5.54 -13.98
N SER A 183 6.42 -4.91 -13.38
CA SER A 183 7.01 -3.67 -13.91
C SER A 183 7.84 -3.82 -15.18
N ASN A 184 8.00 -5.04 -15.71
CA ASN A 184 8.69 -5.31 -16.96
C ASN A 184 7.74 -5.30 -18.19
N ARG A 185 6.56 -4.70 -18.08
CA ARG A 185 5.55 -4.58 -19.15
C ARG A 185 4.95 -3.20 -19.22
#